data_AF-A0AAW6NJ44-F1
#
_entry.id   AF-A0AAW6NJ44-F1
#
_cell.length_a   1.000
_cell.length_b   1.000
_cell.length_c   1.000
_cell.angle_alpha   90.00
_cell.angle_beta   90.00
_cell.angle_gamma   90.00
#
_symmetry.space_group_name_H-M   'P 1'
#
loop_
_entity.id
_entity.type
_entity.pdbx_description
1 polymer ?
#
loop_
_entity_poly.entity_id
_entity_poly.type
_entity_poly.pdbx_seq_one_letter_code
_entity_poly.pdbx_strand_id
1 'polypeptide(L)' 'VVHIAYLGDLSIYHVRLKSGQMLSAQLQNEHRYRKGQPTWGDEVSLCWDADSCVVLTV' A
#
# COMPACT_ATOMS: atom_id res chain seq x y z
N VAL A 1 6.01 -4.40 4.87
CA VAL A 1 4.64 -4.03 5.29
C VAL A 1 4.55 -4.14 6.81
N VAL A 2 4.04 -3.11 7.51
CA VAL A 2 3.93 -3.11 8.97
C VAL A 2 2.52 -3.48 9.45
N HIS A 3 1.49 -2.89 8.83
CA HIS A 3 0.10 -3.17 9.15
C HIS A 3 -0.73 -3.34 7.88
N ILE A 4 -1.81 -4.10 7.99
CA ILE A 4 -2.81 -4.27 6.95
C ILE A 4 -4.17 -3.99 7.58
N ALA A 5 -4.91 -3.05 7.02
CA ALA A 5 -6.30 -2.80 7.35
C ALA A 5 -7.18 -3.33 6.22
N TYR A 6 -8.40 -3.73 6.54
CA TYR A 6 -9.35 -4.30 5.59
C TYR A 6 -10.60 -3.43 5.55
N LEU A 7 -11.01 -3.03 4.35
CA LEU A 7 -12.18 -2.19 4.14
C LEU A 7 -12.98 -2.75 2.95
N GLY A 8 -13.96 -3.60 3.26
CA GLY A 8 -14.83 -4.20 2.24
C GLY A 8 -14.02 -4.98 1.18
N ASP A 9 -14.04 -4.46 -0.05
CA ASP A 9 -13.32 -4.99 -1.20
C ASP A 9 -11.87 -4.50 -1.31
N LEU A 10 -11.36 -3.74 -0.34
CA LEU A 10 -9.98 -3.22 -0.31
C LEU A 10 -9.15 -3.80 0.83
N SER A 11 -7.86 -3.99 0.55
CA SER A 11 -6.81 -4.13 1.55
C SER A 11 -5.93 -2.87 1.53
N ILE A 12 -5.73 -2.27 2.71
CA ILE A 12 -4.92 -1.07 2.90
C ILE A 12 -3.61 -1.47 3.60
N TYR A 13 -2.49 -1.24 2.94
CA TYR A 13 -1.15 -1.58 3.38
C TYR A 13 -0.44 -0.36 3.94
N HIS A 14 -0.03 -0.45 5.19
CA HIS A 14 0.86 0.53 5.81
C HIS A 14 2.31 0.09 5.63
N VAL A 15 3.03 0.79 4.76
CA VAL A 15 4.42 0.49 4.38
C VAL A 15 5.35 1.50 5.04
N ARG A 16 6.35 1.02 5.77
CA ARG A 16 7.42 1.85 6.32
C ARG A 16 8.57 1.91 5.33
N LEU A 17 8.91 3.11 4.86
CA LEU A 17 10.09 3.34 4.04
C LEU A 17 11.36 3.27 4.88
N LYS A 18 12.52 3.12 4.22
CA LYS A 18 13.85 3.21 4.87
C LYS A 18 14.07 4.54 5.58
N SER A 19 13.43 5.62 5.12
CA SER A 19 13.43 6.93 5.78
C SER A 19 12.62 6.99 7.09
N GLY A 20 11.87 5.94 7.43
CA GLY A 20 10.96 5.90 8.56
C GLY A 20 9.56 6.45 8.26
N GLN A 21 9.35 7.09 7.10
CA GLN A 21 8.03 7.57 6.69
C GLN A 21 7.07 6.39 6.48
N MET A 22 5.83 6.57 6.96
CA MET A 22 4.74 5.63 6.72
C MET A 22 3.94 6.06 5.50
N LEU A 23 3.80 5.16 4.54
CA LEU A 23 2.91 5.31 3.39
C LEU A 23 1.73 4.35 3.49
N SER A 24 0.58 4.78 2.97
CA SER A 24 -0.62 3.95 2.83
C SER A 24 -0.84 3.66 1.35
N ALA A 25 -0.93 2.37 1.00
CA ALA A 25 -1.24 1.91 -0.35
C ALA A 25 -2.48 1.02 -0.32
N GLN A 26 -3.36 1.11 -1.31
CA GLN A 26 -4.62 0.37 -1.35
C GLN A 26 -4.63 -0.57 -2.55
N LEU A 27 -5.05 -1.81 -2.36
CA LEU A 27 -5.27 -2.78 -3.43
C LEU A 27 -6.64 -3.42 -3.31
N GLN A 28 -7.26 -3.73 -4.45
CA GLN A 28 -8.53 -4.43 -4.49
C GLN A 28 -8.35 -5.93 -4.19
N ASN A 29 -9.36 -6.48 -3.51
CA ASN A 29 -9.48 -7.90 -3.20
C ASN A 29 -10.16 -8.62 -4.39
N GLU A 30 -9.43 -8.74 -5.50
CA GLU A 30 -9.92 -9.35 -6.75
C GLU A 30 -10.23 -10.86 -6.63
N HIS A 31 -9.68 -11.50 -5.59
CA HIS A 31 -9.82 -12.91 -5.34
C HIS A 31 -10.31 -13.16 -3.92
N ARG A 32 -11.21 -14.16 -3.76
CA ARG A 32 -11.73 -14.59 -2.45
C ARG A 32 -10.61 -14.99 -1.47
N TYR A 33 -9.53 -15.57 -2.02
CA TYR A 33 -8.36 -15.96 -1.26
C TYR A 33 -7.20 -15.03 -1.59
N ARG A 34 -6.37 -14.73 -0.59
CA ARG A 34 -5.14 -13.96 -0.78
C ARG A 34 -4.23 -14.72 -1.74
N LYS A 35 -4.06 -14.19 -2.95
CA LYS A 35 -3.20 -14.75 -3.98
C LYS A 35 -2.31 -13.64 -4.55
N GLY A 36 -0.99 -13.77 -4.39
CA GLY A 36 -0.02 -12.81 -4.92
C GLY A 36 -0.03 -11.42 -4.26
N GLN A 37 -0.82 -11.20 -3.21
CA GLN A 37 -0.84 -9.92 -2.48
C GLN A 37 0.19 -9.93 -1.35
N PRO A 38 0.77 -8.77 -1.00
CA PRO A 38 1.69 -8.64 0.13
C PRO A 38 1.07 -9.07 1.47
N THR A 39 1.92 -9.50 2.39
CA THR A 39 1.56 -9.82 3.78
C THR A 39 2.50 -9.09 4.76
N TRP A 40 2.25 -9.25 6.07
CA TRP A 40 3.06 -8.65 7.12
C TRP A 40 4.52 -9.09 7.02
N GLY A 41 5.44 -8.15 7.22
CA GLY A 41 6.88 -8.40 7.15
C GLY A 41 7.48 -8.30 5.75
N ASP A 42 6.68 -8.37 4.69
CA ASP A 42 7.20 -8.36 3.32
C ASP A 42 7.91 -7.05 2.96
N GLU A 43 9.06 -7.18 2.30
CA GLU A 43 9.67 -6.06 1.57
C GLU A 43 8.94 -5.90 0.24
N VAL A 44 8.50 -4.68 -0.05
CA VAL A 44 7.69 -4.36 -1.24
C VAL A 44 8.26 -3.15 -1.95
N SER A 45 8.10 -3.12 -3.27
CA SER A 45 8.31 -1.93 -4.07
C SER A 45 6.99 -1.19 -4.26
N LEU A 46 7.02 0.13 -4.15
CA LEU A 46 5.87 0.99 -4.41
C LEU A 46 6.04 1.65 -5.78
N CYS A 47 4.96 1.76 -6.53
CA CYS A 47 4.93 2.44 -7.82
C CYS A 47 3.62 3.22 -7.95
N TRP A 48 3.66 4.29 -8.74
CA TRP A 48 2.54 5.14 -9.10
C TRP A 48 2.91 5.87 -10.40
N ASP A 49 1.90 6.33 -11.13
CA ASP A 49 2.13 7.06 -12.37
C ASP A 49 2.67 8.46 -12.08
N ALA A 50 3.49 8.98 -13.00
CA ALA A 50 4.16 10.27 -12.83
C ALA A 50 3.15 11.45 -12.68
N ASP A 51 1.96 11.30 -13.23
CA ASP A 51 0.85 12.26 -13.19
C ASP A 51 -0.04 12.12 -11.93
N SER A 52 0.14 11.08 -11.12
CA SER A 52 -0.62 10.86 -9.88
C SER A 52 -0.16 11.76 -8.72
N CYS A 53 0.99 12.40 -8.85
CA CYS A 53 1.56 13.28 -7.83
C CYS A 53 0.99 14.70 -7.91
N VAL A 54 0.61 15.25 -6.76
CA VAL A 54 0.26 16.67 -6.63
C VAL A 54 1.21 17.34 -5.65
N VAL A 55 1.70 18.53 -6.01
CA VAL A 55 2.53 19.35 -5.12
C VAL A 55 1.63 20.25 -4.28
N LEU A 56 1.76 20.16 -2.97
CA LEU A 56 1.09 21.08 -2.04
C LEU A 56 2.01 22.26 -1.75
N THR A 57 1.58 23.48 -2.11
CA THR A 57 2.27 24.74 -1.83
C THR A 57 1.43 25.64 -0.93
N VAL A 58 2.08 26.51 -0.16
CA VAL A 58 1.45 27.54 0.69
C VAL A 58 1.44 28.90 0.03
#